data_AF-A0A4Y2FP43-F1
#
_entry.id   AF-A0A4Y2FP43-F1
#
_cell.length_a   1.000
_cell.length_b   1.000
_cell.length_c   1.000
_cell.angle_alpha   90.00
_cell.angle_beta   90.00
_cell.angle_gamma   90.00
#
_symmetry.space_group_name_H-M   'P 1'
#
loop_
_entity.id
_entity.type
_entity.pdbx_description
1 polymer ?
#
loop_
_entity_poly.entity_id
_entity_poly.type
_entity_poly.pdbx_seq_one_letter_code
_entity_poly.pdbx_strand_id
1 'polypeptide(L)'
;MPWKEQKRFSLHMLRDLGFGKTRMEEHIKEEILELLERISDQEGKPVKHSVLLAPSMSNNIVSLVFGKRLKYDNPERERLDHLVQEIGRLAGSVSWQLFFPWLRAVMSMFNIGNKGRLFRIMHEVKNYCR
;
A
#
# COMPACT_ATOMS: atom_id res chain seq x y z
N MET A 1 -12.84 15.20 11.82
CA MET A 1 -11.68 16.10 12.02
C MET A 1 -11.40 16.84 10.71
N PRO A 2 -11.21 18.17 10.73
CA PRO A 2 -10.66 18.93 9.61
C PRO A 2 -9.31 18.38 9.16
N TRP A 3 -8.99 18.52 7.87
CA TRP A 3 -7.74 17.99 7.27
C TRP A 3 -6.47 18.38 8.04
N LYS A 4 -6.40 19.63 8.52
CA LYS A 4 -5.25 20.13 9.28
C LYS A 4 -5.04 19.36 10.59
N GLU A 5 -6.12 19.06 11.31
CA GLU A 5 -6.08 18.33 12.57
C GLU A 5 -5.71 16.87 12.34
N GLN A 6 -6.34 16.21 11.37
CA GLN A 6 -6.02 14.83 11.01
C GLN A 6 -4.55 14.68 10.62
N LYS A 7 -4.02 15.58 9.78
CA LYS A 7 -2.60 15.57 9.39
C LYS A 7 -1.68 15.72 10.61
N ARG A 8 -1.97 16.68 11.50
CA ARG A 8 -1.18 16.91 12.72
C ARG A 8 -1.19 15.68 13.63
N PHE A 9 -2.38 15.12 13.87
CA PHE A 9 -2.56 13.91 14.66
C PHE A 9 -1.78 12.73 14.08
N SER A 10 -1.95 12.42 12.79
CA SER A 10 -1.28 11.29 12.15
C SER A 10 0.25 11.42 12.18
N LEU A 11 0.80 12.61 11.90
CA LEU A 11 2.25 12.83 11.98
C LEU A 11 2.78 12.68 13.40
N HIS A 12 2.03 13.17 14.39
CA HIS A 12 2.39 13.00 15.79
C HIS A 12 2.43 11.51 16.16
N MET A 13 1.35 10.78 15.84
CA MET A 13 1.25 9.34 16.08
C MET A 13 2.37 8.55 15.42
N LEU A 14 2.68 8.82 14.15
CA LEU A 14 3.78 8.13 13.45
C LEU A 14 5.11 8.35 14.15
N ARG A 15 5.40 9.58 14.59
CA ARG A 15 6.62 9.90 15.33
C ARG A 15 6.66 9.20 16.69
N ASP A 16 5.54 9.10 17.38
CA ASP A 16 5.43 8.37 18.65
C ASP A 16 5.72 6.88 18.45
N LEU A 17 5.16 6.27 17.40
CA LEU A 17 5.36 4.86 17.02
C LEU A 17 6.80 4.53 16.62
N GLY A 18 7.61 5.52 16.23
CA GLY A 18 9.02 5.32 15.90
C GLY A 18 9.47 5.91 14.57
N PHE A 19 8.58 6.57 13.82
CA PHE A 19 8.95 7.19 12.56
C PHE A 19 10.03 8.26 12.77
N GLY A 20 11.14 8.13 12.04
CA GLY A 20 12.30 9.01 12.16
C GLY A 20 13.13 8.82 13.43
N LYS A 21 12.93 7.72 14.17
CA LYS A 21 13.75 7.32 15.33
C LYS A 21 14.63 6.12 14.99
N THR A 22 15.65 5.85 15.80
CA THR A 22 16.62 4.74 15.63
C THR A 22 15.96 3.38 15.45
N ARG A 23 14.86 3.11 16.16
CA ARG A 23 14.10 1.85 16.00
C ARG A 23 13.62 1.60 14.56
N MET A 24 13.19 2.66 13.86
CA MET A 24 12.79 2.54 12.45
C MET A 24 14.00 2.27 11.56
N GLU A 25 15.15 2.88 11.85
CA GLU A 25 16.39 2.62 11.11
C GLU A 25 16.83 1.16 11.25
N GLU A 26 16.75 0.58 12.45
CA GLU A 26 17.02 -0.84 12.70
C GLU A 26 16.11 -1.74 11.86
N HIS A 27 14.79 -1.49 11.90
CA HIS A 27 13.83 -2.24 11.07
C HIS A 27 14.12 -2.12 9.57
N ILE A 28 14.47 -0.91 9.09
CA ILE A 28 14.82 -0.70 7.68
C ILE A 28 16.07 -1.49 7.31
N LYS A 29 17.10 -1.53 8.17
CA LYS A 29 18.32 -2.30 7.92
C LYS A 29 18.04 -3.79 7.85
N GLU A 30 17.23 -4.32 8.77
CA GLU A 30 16.79 -5.72 8.74
C GLU A 30 16.03 -6.06 7.45
N GLU A 31 15.12 -5.18 7.01
CA GLU A 31 14.35 -5.38 5.79
C GLU A 31 15.22 -5.27 4.53
N ILE A 32 16.27 -4.43 4.53
CA ILE A 32 17.25 -4.37 3.45
C ILE A 32 18.02 -5.68 3.34
N LEU A 33 18.43 -6.28 4.46
CA LEU A 33 19.15 -7.56 4.44
C LEU A 33 18.29 -8.66 3.81
N GLU A 34 17.03 -8.77 4.20
CA GLU A 34 16.12 -9.78 3.61
C GLU A 34 15.79 -9.49 2.14
N LEU A 35 15.71 -8.20 1.76
CA LEU A 35 15.55 -7.82 0.35
C LEU A 35 16.77 -8.22 -0.49
N LEU A 36 17.98 -8.04 0.03
CA LEU A 36 19.22 -8.43 -0.65
C LEU A 36 19.30 -9.95 -0.84
N GLU A 37 18.93 -10.73 0.18
CA GLU A 37 18.83 -12.19 0.10
C GLU A 37 17.87 -12.61 -1.03
N ARG A 38 16.66 -12.03 -1.06
CA ARG A 38 15.67 -12.29 -2.12
C ARG A 38 16.15 -11.93 -3.51
N ILE A 39 16.95 -10.87 -3.65
CA ILE A 39 17.55 -10.48 -4.93
C ILE A 39 18.61 -11.51 -5.34
N SER A 40 19.43 -11.96 -4.39
CA SER A 40 20.44 -12.99 -4.61
C SER A 40 19.81 -14.31 -5.07
N ASP A 41 18.68 -14.71 -4.47
CA ASP A 41 17.93 -15.92 -4.82
C ASP A 41 17.37 -15.92 -6.24
N GLN A 42 17.36 -14.77 -6.92
CA GLN A 42 16.96 -14.70 -8.33
C GLN A 42 18.04 -15.22 -9.26
N GLU A 43 19.26 -15.48 -8.78
CA GLU A 43 20.37 -16.06 -9.57
C GLU A 43 20.66 -15.27 -10.85
N GLY A 44 20.51 -13.94 -10.80
CA GLY A 44 20.71 -13.06 -11.96
C GLY A 44 19.57 -13.06 -12.98
N LYS A 45 18.45 -13.75 -12.72
CA LYS A 45 17.26 -13.72 -13.59
C LYS A 45 16.61 -12.33 -13.57
N PRO A 46 16.06 -11.87 -14.71
CA PRO A 46 15.30 -10.63 -14.73
C PRO A 46 14.09 -10.70 -13.81
N VAL A 47 14.00 -9.77 -12.86
CA VAL A 47 12.86 -9.65 -11.95
C VAL A 47 12.24 -8.28 -12.05
N LYS A 48 10.91 -8.27 -11.99
CA LYS A 48 10.14 -7.03 -11.90
C LYS A 48 10.37 -6.40 -10.53
N HIS A 49 11.12 -5.30 -10.49
CA HIS A 49 11.47 -4.58 -9.25
C HIS A 49 10.28 -4.29 -8.34
N SER A 50 9.09 -4.02 -8.91
CA SER A 50 7.88 -3.73 -8.13
C SER A 50 7.45 -4.90 -7.23
N VAL A 51 7.76 -6.13 -7.62
CA VAL A 51 7.42 -7.35 -6.87
C VAL A 51 8.31 -7.53 -5.64
N LEU A 52 9.51 -6.97 -5.65
CA LEU A 52 10.45 -7.02 -4.53
C LEU A 52 10.33 -5.77 -3.63
N LEU A 53 10.34 -4.58 -4.25
CA LEU A 53 10.39 -3.32 -3.53
C LEU A 53 9.07 -2.96 -2.87
N ALA A 54 7.92 -3.16 -3.53
CA ALA A 54 6.64 -2.74 -2.97
C ALA A 54 6.31 -3.50 -1.67
N PRO A 55 6.48 -4.83 -1.60
CA PRO A 55 6.36 -5.55 -0.34
C PRO A 55 7.40 -5.06 0.70
N SER A 56 8.69 -4.95 0.34
CA SER A 56 9.71 -4.50 1.28
C SER A 56 9.40 -3.15 1.95
N MET A 57 9.01 -2.15 1.14
CA MET A 57 8.58 -0.85 1.66
C MET A 57 7.30 -0.96 2.52
N SER A 58 6.32 -1.74 2.08
CA SER A 58 5.08 -1.98 2.81
C SER A 58 5.35 -2.62 4.18
N ASN A 59 6.33 -3.52 4.30
CA ASN A 59 6.70 -4.16 5.55
C ASN A 59 7.20 -3.17 6.60
N ASN A 60 8.01 -2.17 6.20
CA ASN A 60 8.43 -1.11 7.10
C ASN A 60 7.24 -0.31 7.65
N ILE A 61 6.25 -0.01 6.80
CA ILE A 61 5.04 0.72 7.20
C ILE A 61 4.14 -0.13 8.11
N VAL A 62 3.91 -1.39 7.75
CA VAL A 62 3.11 -2.34 8.54
C VAL A 62 3.75 -2.58 9.90
N SER A 63 5.06 -2.79 9.94
CA SER A 63 5.81 -2.97 11.19
C SER A 63 5.72 -1.72 12.08
N LEU A 64 5.82 -0.53 11.51
CA LEU A 64 5.65 0.72 12.25
C LEU A 64 4.24 0.88 12.83
N VAL A 65 3.21 0.64 12.02
CA VAL A 65 1.81 0.93 12.39
C VAL A 65 1.22 -0.15 13.29
N PHE A 66 1.49 -1.42 12.99
CA PHE A 66 0.91 -2.56 13.70
C PHE A 66 1.87 -3.21 14.70
N GLY A 67 3.13 -2.78 14.76
CA GLY A 67 4.14 -3.35 15.65
C GLY A 67 4.54 -4.79 15.31
N LYS A 68 4.06 -5.35 14.19
CA LYS A 68 4.37 -6.71 13.73
C LYS A 68 4.95 -6.71 12.31
N ARG A 69 6.01 -7.49 12.12
CA ARG A 69 6.53 -7.80 10.79
C ARG A 69 5.70 -8.92 10.18
N LEU A 70 5.28 -8.74 8.93
CA LEU A 70 4.64 -9.82 8.17
C LEU A 70 5.72 -10.53 7.36
N LYS A 71 5.90 -11.82 7.63
CA LYS A 71 6.71 -12.68 6.76
C LYS A 71 6.09 -12.69 5.36
N TYR A 72 6.93 -12.77 4.34
CA TYR A 72 6.46 -12.74 2.96
C TYR A 72 5.58 -13.94 2.59
N ASP A 73 5.80 -15.08 3.23
CA ASP A 73 4.99 -16.30 3.02
C ASP A 73 3.68 -16.28 3.82
N ASN A 74 3.41 -15.20 4.56
CA ASN A 74 2.17 -15.07 5.33
C ASN A 74 1.00 -14.78 4.38
N PRO A 75 -0.10 -15.55 4.43
CA PRO A 75 -1.31 -15.26 3.65
C PRO A 75 -1.88 -13.85 3.87
N GLU A 76 -1.73 -13.27 5.07
CA GLU A 76 -2.13 -11.88 5.35
C GLU A 76 -1.34 -10.88 4.50
N ARG A 77 -0.06 -11.19 4.25
CA ARG A 77 0.82 -10.36 3.45
C ARG A 77 0.48 -10.42 1.98
N GLU A 78 0.31 -11.62 1.43
CA GLU A 78 -0.08 -11.80 0.03
C GLU A 78 -1.38 -11.05 -0.26
N ARG A 79 -2.34 -11.12 0.68
CA ARG A 79 -3.59 -10.35 0.60
C ARG A 79 -3.34 -8.84 0.58
N LEU A 80 -2.48 -8.33 1.46
CA LEU A 80 -2.14 -6.91 1.49
C LEU A 80 -1.50 -6.46 0.17
N ASP A 81 -0.55 -7.22 -0.35
CA ASP A 81 0.14 -6.90 -1.60
C ASP A 81 -0.82 -6.89 -2.79
N HIS A 82 -1.77 -7.83 -2.84
CA HIS A 82 -2.85 -7.83 -3.83
C HIS A 82 -3.73 -6.58 -3.71
N LEU A 83 -4.16 -6.22 -2.49
CA LEU A 83 -4.99 -5.03 -2.26
C LEU A 83 -4.27 -3.75 -2.68
N VAL A 84 -3.00 -3.57 -2.30
CA VAL A 84 -2.22 -2.38 -2.65
C VAL A 84 -2.05 -2.26 -4.17
N GLN A 85 -1.75 -3.36 -4.86
CA GLN A 85 -1.65 -3.36 -6.32
C GLN A 85 -3.00 -3.05 -6.99
N GLU A 86 -4.10 -3.62 -6.49
CA GLU A 86 -5.42 -3.40 -7.08
C GLU A 86 -5.88 -1.95 -6.88
N ILE A 87 -5.60 -1.34 -5.73
CA ILE A 87 -5.85 0.09 -5.47
C ILE A 87 -5.06 0.95 -6.46
N GLY A 88 -3.76 0.70 -6.62
CA GLY A 88 -2.92 1.46 -7.54
C GLY A 88 -3.40 1.37 -8.99
N ARG A 89 -3.75 0.16 -9.44
CA ARG A 89 -4.30 -0.09 -10.79
C ARG A 89 -5.63 0.63 -10.99
N LEU A 90 -6.53 0.55 -10.00
CA LEU A 90 -7.83 1.22 -10.09
C LEU A 90 -7.69 2.73 -10.07
N ALA A 91 -6.87 3.28 -9.18
CA ALA A 91 -6.57 4.70 -9.11
C ALA A 91 -6.09 5.21 -10.47
N GLY A 92 -5.13 4.52 -11.10
CA GLY A 92 -4.68 4.85 -12.46
C GLY A 92 -5.82 4.78 -13.49
N SER A 93 -6.62 3.70 -13.47
CA SER A 93 -7.72 3.50 -14.44
C SER A 93 -8.85 4.52 -14.33
N VAL A 94 -9.06 5.14 -13.16
CA VAL A 94 -10.09 6.16 -12.94
C VAL A 94 -9.53 7.58 -12.87
N SER A 95 -8.21 7.77 -12.97
CA SER A 95 -7.57 9.08 -12.85
C SER A 95 -8.06 10.08 -13.89
N TRP A 96 -8.33 9.64 -15.11
CA TRP A 96 -8.87 10.51 -16.18
C TRP A 96 -10.24 11.11 -15.83
N GLN A 97 -11.02 10.45 -14.95
CA GLN A 97 -12.33 10.96 -14.53
C GLN A 97 -12.23 12.26 -13.73
N LEU A 98 -11.07 12.52 -13.12
CA LEU A 98 -10.80 13.78 -12.41
C LEU A 98 -10.65 14.95 -13.39
N PHE A 99 -10.08 14.70 -14.56
CA PHE A 99 -9.81 15.72 -15.58
C PHE A 99 -11.00 15.95 -16.52
N PHE A 100 -11.85 14.93 -16.72
CA PHE A 100 -13.02 15.02 -17.59
C PHE A 100 -14.33 14.69 -16.84
N PRO A 101 -14.83 15.59 -15.97
CA PRO A 101 -16.06 15.36 -15.19
C PRO A 101 -17.30 15.11 -16.06
N TRP A 102 -17.38 15.77 -17.22
CA TRP A 102 -18.48 15.60 -18.18
C TRP A 102 -18.49 14.17 -18.76
N LEU A 103 -17.32 13.63 -19.11
CA LEU A 103 -17.19 12.28 -19.66
C LEU A 103 -17.50 11.22 -18.59
N ARG A 104 -17.12 11.48 -17.33
CA ARG A 104 -17.54 10.67 -16.17
C ARG A 104 -19.06 10.65 -16.02
N ALA A 105 -19.73 11.80 -16.18
CA ALA A 105 -21.18 11.90 -16.08
C ALA A 105 -21.88 11.11 -17.20
N VAL A 106 -21.40 11.23 -18.44
CA VAL A 106 -21.88 10.44 -19.59
C VAL A 106 -21.70 8.94 -19.36
N MET A 107 -20.50 8.50 -18.97
CA MET A 107 -20.22 7.09 -18.66
C MET A 107 -21.10 6.54 -17.53
N SER A 108 -21.38 7.37 -16.52
CA SER A 108 -22.29 7.01 -15.43
C SER A 108 -23.75 6.90 -15.88
N MET A 109 -24.19 7.72 -16.85
CA MET A 109 -25.54 7.69 -17.39
C MET A 109 -25.82 6.39 -18.17
N PHE A 110 -24.80 5.86 -18.85
CA PHE A 110 -24.87 4.57 -19.56
C PHE A 110 -24.49 3.35 -18.67
N ASN A 111 -24.27 3.54 -17.37
CA ASN A 111 -23.80 2.51 -16.42
C ASN A 111 -22.49 1.80 -16.83
N ILE A 112 -21.63 2.48 -17.60
CA ILE A 112 -20.35 1.96 -18.08
C ILE A 112 -19.30 2.29 -17.00
N GLY A 113 -19.06 1.36 -16.06
CA GLY A 113 -17.98 1.54 -15.07
C GLY A 113 -17.87 0.46 -13.99
N ASN A 114 -16.64 0.17 -13.57
CA ASN A 114 -16.30 -0.82 -12.52
C ASN A 114 -16.56 -0.33 -11.08
N LYS A 115 -17.69 0.35 -10.83
CA LYS A 115 -18.00 0.94 -9.50
C LYS A 115 -18.06 -0.13 -8.38
N GLY A 116 -18.62 -1.30 -8.66
CA GLY A 116 -18.74 -2.40 -7.67
C GLY A 116 -17.40 -2.99 -7.23
N ARG A 117 -16.43 -3.10 -8.16
CA ARG A 117 -15.08 -3.59 -7.86
C ARG A 117 -14.33 -2.65 -6.91
N LEU A 118 -14.45 -1.34 -7.15
CA LEU A 118 -13.84 -0.30 -6.33
C LEU A 118 -14.41 -0.29 -4.90
N PHE A 119 -15.72 -0.44 -4.78
CA PHE A 119 -16.39 -0.54 -3.47
C PHE A 119 -15.93 -1.77 -2.68
N ARG A 120 -15.79 -2.93 -3.33
CA ARG A 120 -15.30 -4.16 -2.68
C ARG A 120 -13.90 -3.99 -2.11
N ILE A 121 -12.97 -3.42 -2.88
CA ILE A 121 -11.58 -3.24 -2.44
C ILE A 121 -11.49 -2.24 -1.30
N MET A 122 -12.22 -1.11 -1.39
CA MET A 122 -12.31 -0.14 -0.30
C MET A 122 -12.81 -0.79 1.00
N HIS A 123 -13.78 -1.69 0.89
CA HIS A 123 -14.30 -2.45 2.03
C HIS A 123 -13.26 -3.44 2.58
N GLU A 124 -12.54 -4.15 1.72
CA GLU A 124 -11.49 -5.08 2.15
C GLU A 124 -10.31 -4.39 2.85
N VAL A 125 -9.86 -3.25 2.33
CA VAL A 125 -8.82 -2.43 2.96
C VAL A 125 -9.27 -1.97 4.35
N LYS A 126 -10.53 -1.55 4.47
CA LYS A 126 -11.09 -1.14 5.76
C LYS A 126 -11.10 -2.29 6.77
N ASN A 127 -11.40 -3.50 6.32
CA ASN A 127 -11.39 -4.69 7.19
C ASN A 127 -9.98 -5.13 7.57
N TYR A 128 -8.99 -4.91 6.71
CA TYR A 128 -7.59 -5.21 7.02
C TYR A 128 -7.03 -4.29 8.12
N CYS A 129 -7.45 -3.02 8.15
CA CYS A 129 -6.98 -2.04 9.13
C CYS A 129 -7.72 -2.09 10.48
N ARG A 130 -8.67 -3.00 10.67
CA ARG A 130 -9.50 -3.13 11.87
C ARG A 130 -9.08 -4.32 12.69
#